data_AF-A0A521TUH2-F1
#
_entry.id   AF-A0A521TUH2-F1
#
_cell.length_a   1.000
_cell.length_b   1.000
_cell.length_c   1.000
_cell.angle_alpha   90.00
_cell.angle_beta   90.00
_cell.angle_gamma   90.00
#
_symmetry.space_group_name_H-M   'P 1'
#
loop_
_entity.id
_entity.type
_entity.pdbx_description
1 polymer ?
#
loop_
_entity_poly.entity_id
_entity_poly.type
_entity_poly.pdbx_seq_one_letter_code
_entity_poly.pdbx_strand_id
1 'polypeptide(L)'
;MLLLGIAVGSSVVHLARAQSAPDVSDRDVVVLVAKLYEREKSIFNARERLAFLNRPAVEMADLAADTLLRDRPAATRDIESTRALAEALRQNEREINRQTDGGSTSFGVIGVVILSMAIGLAVLRVVGFLRGRGHTLPLATGNLASGKEKPFGRAGNLLRPLLTSMIDGAAVLEKRSDVPAAGRKMVDSIVQRVNPRPQAPPRMADPPAPAQERTAVPERRSFADTFTIHYDIDRDNDVDFMHAILGPNGERQGLCGLSMTESCDGTRRYYGLTIWVQQYRDDQLTTVGVITPSADRRVSAKITNWQRDMSLSSVISAHDGLEVQVATDDIAIVARFGNFAIDPDKTWMPDYFSSVIATFEIASSHSVHR
;
A
#
# COMPACT_ATOMS: atom_id res chain seq x y z
N MET A 1 12.10 33.29 53.09
CA MET A 1 11.70 33.90 51.80
C MET A 1 12.50 33.43 50.58
N LEU A 2 13.66 32.76 50.74
CA LEU A 2 14.44 32.26 49.59
C LEU A 2 13.82 31.04 48.87
N LEU A 3 13.07 30.20 49.58
CA LEU A 3 12.45 28.98 49.02
C LEU A 3 11.22 29.26 48.15
N LEU A 4 10.55 30.40 48.33
CA LEU A 4 9.38 30.78 47.53
C LEU A 4 9.78 31.31 46.13
N GLY A 5 11.00 31.83 45.98
CA GLY A 5 11.52 32.32 44.70
C GLY A 5 11.94 31.21 43.73
N ILE A 6 12.38 30.05 44.23
CA ILE A 6 12.81 28.91 43.40
C ILE A 6 11.60 28.19 42.79
N ALA A 7 10.49 28.07 43.54
CA ALA A 7 9.28 27.43 43.06
C ALA A 7 8.67 28.20 41.87
N VAL A 8 8.53 29.53 41.98
CA VAL A 8 8.02 30.38 40.89
C VAL A 8 8.98 30.43 39.69
N GLY A 9 10.29 30.44 39.93
CA GLY A 9 11.30 30.36 38.87
C GLY A 9 11.24 29.05 38.06
N SER A 10 11.00 27.91 38.72
CA SER A 10 10.86 26.61 38.05
C SER A 10 9.60 26.53 37.18
N SER A 11 8.48 27.11 37.63
CA SER A 11 7.23 27.12 36.89
C SER A 11 7.32 27.97 35.62
N VAL A 12 8.03 29.11 35.66
CA VAL A 12 8.22 29.97 34.48
C VAL A 12 9.20 29.34 33.48
N VAL A 13 10.23 28.63 33.93
CA VAL A 13 11.16 27.92 33.02
C VAL A 13 10.49 26.71 32.36
N HIS A 14 9.59 26.01 33.06
CA HIS A 14 8.77 24.96 32.44
C HIS A 14 7.71 25.51 31.48
N LEU A 15 7.09 26.65 31.78
CA LEU A 15 6.13 27.30 30.88
C LEU A 15 6.80 27.89 29.64
N ALA A 16 8.01 28.44 29.77
CA ALA A 16 8.78 28.98 28.64
C ALA A 16 9.36 27.86 27.75
N ARG A 17 9.74 26.70 28.30
CA ARG A 17 10.16 25.52 27.50
C ARG A 17 8.99 24.81 26.82
N ALA A 18 7.80 24.77 27.43
CA ALA A 18 6.61 24.20 26.81
C ALA A 18 6.04 25.05 25.65
N GLN A 19 6.38 26.35 25.58
CA GLN A 19 5.93 27.25 24.51
C GLN A 19 6.79 27.23 23.24
N SER A 20 7.84 26.41 23.19
CA SER A 20 8.86 26.50 22.12
C SER A 20 8.81 25.39 21.07
N ALA A 21 7.89 24.42 21.19
CA ALA A 21 7.67 23.45 20.12
C ALA A 21 6.50 23.93 19.24
N PRO A 22 6.71 24.15 17.93
CA PRO A 22 5.64 24.57 17.05
C PRO A 22 4.55 23.50 17.01
N ASP A 23 3.31 23.89 17.31
CA ASP A 23 2.14 23.05 17.09
C ASP A 23 2.06 22.72 15.59
N VAL A 24 2.07 21.44 15.25
CA VAL A 24 2.10 20.99 13.85
C VAL A 24 0.69 21.09 13.31
N SER A 25 0.51 22.12 12.50
CA SER A 25 -0.76 22.42 11.86
C SER A 25 -1.13 21.35 10.82
N ASP A 26 -2.42 21.20 10.54
CA ASP A 26 -2.89 20.30 9.46
C ASP A 26 -2.21 20.61 8.11
N ARG A 27 -1.83 21.88 7.89
CA ARG A 27 -1.01 22.30 6.74
C ARG A 27 0.31 21.54 6.67
N ASP A 28 1.01 21.36 7.79
CA ASP A 28 2.32 20.70 7.80
C ASP A 28 2.16 19.19 7.50
N VAL A 29 1.03 18.57 7.90
CA VAL A 29 0.65 17.21 7.47
C VAL A 29 0.41 17.16 5.97
N VAL A 30 -0.33 18.13 5.41
CA VAL A 30 -0.58 18.20 3.96
C VAL A 30 0.72 18.35 3.17
N VAL A 31 1.67 19.16 3.65
CA VAL A 31 3.00 19.31 3.05
C VAL A 31 3.76 17.98 3.05
N LEU A 32 3.72 17.23 4.15
CA LEU A 32 4.30 15.89 4.18
C LEU A 32 3.65 14.99 3.12
N VAL A 33 2.32 14.93 3.09
CA VAL A 33 1.63 14.06 2.14
C VAL A 33 1.95 14.46 0.70
N ALA A 34 2.11 15.76 0.42
CA ALA A 34 2.57 16.25 -0.87
C ALA A 34 3.99 15.79 -1.22
N LYS A 35 4.92 15.83 -0.26
CA LYS A 35 6.29 15.30 -0.45
C LYS A 35 6.30 13.79 -0.67
N LEU A 36 5.48 13.03 0.05
CA LEU A 36 5.35 11.59 -0.18
C LEU A 36 4.70 11.31 -1.54
N TYR A 37 3.68 12.05 -1.92
CA TYR A 37 3.07 11.97 -3.25
C TYR A 37 4.08 12.25 -4.35
N GLU A 38 4.96 13.25 -4.18
CA GLU A 38 6.01 13.51 -5.16
C GLU A 38 6.93 12.31 -5.38
N ARG A 39 7.20 11.53 -4.33
CA ARG A 39 8.06 10.34 -4.39
C ARG A 39 7.31 9.11 -4.91
N GLU A 40 6.12 8.86 -4.38
CA GLU A 40 5.33 7.65 -4.66
C GLU A 40 4.53 7.74 -5.96
N LYS A 41 4.20 8.96 -6.39
CA LYS A 41 3.26 9.24 -7.50
C LYS A 41 1.90 8.54 -7.36
N SER A 42 1.52 8.17 -6.13
CA SER A 42 0.27 7.48 -5.84
C SER A 42 -0.77 8.45 -5.27
N ILE A 43 -1.76 8.81 -6.10
CA ILE A 43 -2.89 9.66 -5.67
C ILE A 43 -3.74 8.93 -4.63
N PHE A 44 -3.89 7.60 -4.78
CA PHE A 44 -4.62 6.76 -3.83
C PHE A 44 -4.02 6.88 -2.43
N ASN A 45 -2.71 6.64 -2.29
CA ASN A 45 -1.98 6.78 -1.02
C ASN A 45 -2.14 8.18 -0.42
N ALA A 46 -2.02 9.21 -1.25
CA ALA A 46 -2.17 10.59 -0.79
C ALA A 46 -3.59 10.88 -0.26
N ARG A 47 -4.63 10.35 -0.92
CA ARG A 47 -6.03 10.50 -0.48
C ARG A 47 -6.27 9.83 0.87
N GLU A 48 -5.83 8.58 1.02
CA GLU A 48 -5.98 7.83 2.27
C GLU A 48 -5.30 8.54 3.43
N ARG A 49 -4.09 9.07 3.19
CA ARG A 49 -3.37 9.84 4.22
C ARG A 49 -4.09 11.13 4.58
N LEU A 50 -4.64 11.85 3.61
CA LEU A 50 -5.39 13.08 3.89
C LEU A 50 -6.74 12.81 4.56
N ALA A 51 -7.32 11.63 4.39
CA ALA A 51 -8.57 11.23 5.05
C ALA A 51 -8.43 11.27 6.59
N PHE A 52 -7.22 11.08 7.12
CA PHE A 52 -6.90 11.23 8.55
C PHE A 52 -7.32 12.60 9.12
N LEU A 53 -7.34 13.65 8.30
CA LEU A 53 -7.71 15.01 8.71
C LEU A 53 -9.24 15.23 8.74
N ASN A 54 -10.05 14.21 8.42
CA ASN A 54 -11.52 14.25 8.38
C ASN A 54 -12.08 15.41 7.53
N ARG A 55 -11.40 15.74 6.43
CA ARG A 55 -11.77 16.81 5.49
C ARG A 55 -11.53 16.37 4.05
N PRO A 56 -12.21 16.97 3.04
CA PRO A 56 -11.96 16.64 1.65
C PRO A 56 -10.49 16.90 1.27
N ALA A 57 -9.84 15.89 0.67
CA ALA A 57 -8.42 15.93 0.36
C ALA A 57 -8.03 17.10 -0.56
N VAL A 58 -8.85 17.39 -1.58
CA VAL A 58 -8.64 18.53 -2.49
C VAL A 58 -8.69 19.86 -1.75
N GLU A 59 -9.70 20.07 -0.90
CA GLU A 59 -9.86 21.31 -0.14
C GLU A 59 -8.67 21.54 0.81
N MET A 60 -8.20 20.47 1.45
CA MET A 60 -7.03 20.54 2.33
C MET A 60 -5.74 20.88 1.58
N ALA A 61 -5.51 20.25 0.42
CA ALA A 61 -4.36 20.54 -0.42
C ALA A 61 -4.36 22.00 -0.92
N ASP A 62 -5.53 22.50 -1.33
CA ASP A 62 -5.70 23.88 -1.78
C ASP A 62 -5.47 24.89 -0.67
N LEU A 63 -6.12 24.70 0.47
CA LEU A 63 -5.98 25.57 1.63
C LEU A 63 -4.53 25.62 2.12
N ALA A 64 -3.85 24.47 2.14
CA ALA A 64 -2.44 24.40 2.51
C ALA A 64 -1.54 25.15 1.52
N ALA A 65 -1.74 24.96 0.22
CA ALA A 65 -0.97 25.66 -0.82
C ALA A 65 -1.13 27.19 -0.74
N ASP A 66 -2.36 27.68 -0.57
CA ASP A 66 -2.65 29.10 -0.43
C ASP A 66 -2.05 29.69 0.85
N THR A 67 -2.15 28.95 1.96
CA THR A 67 -1.57 29.35 3.24
C THR A 67 -0.04 29.40 3.15
N LEU A 68 0.61 28.43 2.51
CA LEU A 68 2.06 28.43 2.30
C LEU A 68 2.52 29.59 1.43
N LEU A 69 1.79 29.88 0.35
CA LEU A 69 2.09 31.00 -0.52
C LEU A 69 2.06 32.34 0.22
N ARG A 70 1.10 32.51 1.14
CA ARG A 70 0.96 33.74 1.93
C ARG A 70 1.97 33.82 3.07
N ASP A 71 2.10 32.74 3.85
CA ASP A 71 2.82 32.76 5.12
C ASP A 71 4.31 32.44 4.96
N ARG A 72 4.68 31.67 3.92
CA ARG A 72 6.06 31.21 3.66
C ARG A 72 6.41 31.26 2.16
N PRO A 73 6.40 32.44 1.51
CA PRO A 73 6.64 32.55 0.07
C PRO A 73 8.04 32.09 -0.37
N ALA A 74 9.01 32.01 0.55
CA ALA A 74 10.34 31.48 0.27
C ALA A 74 10.40 29.94 0.21
N ALA A 75 9.37 29.23 0.68
CA ALA A 75 9.28 27.77 0.66
C ALA A 75 8.76 27.26 -0.70
N THR A 76 9.39 27.69 -1.80
CA THR A 76 8.92 27.46 -3.18
C THR A 76 8.67 25.99 -3.47
N ARG A 77 9.57 25.11 -3.01
CA ARG A 77 9.44 23.65 -3.21
C ARG A 77 8.19 23.09 -2.54
N ASP A 78 7.94 23.43 -1.28
CA ASP A 78 6.77 22.93 -0.55
C ASP A 78 5.45 23.42 -1.19
N ILE A 79 5.45 24.67 -1.68
CA ILE A 79 4.33 25.24 -2.42
C ILE A 79 4.09 24.47 -3.73
N GLU A 80 5.15 24.19 -4.49
CA GLU A 80 5.08 23.43 -5.75
C GLU A 80 4.57 22.00 -5.51
N SER A 81 5.13 21.30 -4.52
CA SER A 81 4.69 19.95 -4.14
C SER A 81 3.21 19.91 -3.77
N THR A 82 2.78 20.86 -2.93
CA THR A 82 1.39 20.91 -2.47
C THR A 82 0.44 21.23 -3.62
N ARG A 83 0.81 22.13 -4.54
CA ARG A 83 0.03 22.42 -5.75
C ARG A 83 -0.03 21.23 -6.70
N ALA A 84 1.07 20.51 -6.87
CA ALA A 84 1.11 19.31 -7.70
C ALA A 84 0.18 18.22 -7.14
N LEU A 85 0.16 18.05 -5.81
CA LEU A 85 -0.79 17.17 -5.14
C LEU A 85 -2.23 17.62 -5.36
N ALA A 86 -2.54 18.90 -5.13
CA ALA A 86 -3.89 19.43 -5.31
C ALA A 86 -4.42 19.23 -6.73
N GLU A 87 -3.60 19.50 -7.74
CA GLU A 87 -3.97 19.29 -9.14
C GLU A 87 -4.22 17.82 -9.46
N ALA A 88 -3.37 16.92 -8.97
CA ALA A 88 -3.54 15.48 -9.17
C ALA A 88 -4.84 14.96 -8.52
N LEU A 89 -5.15 15.40 -7.30
CA LEU A 89 -6.39 15.07 -6.61
C LEU A 89 -7.62 15.54 -7.40
N ARG A 90 -7.61 16.78 -7.91
CA ARG A 90 -8.71 17.31 -8.75
C ARG A 90 -8.88 16.53 -10.05
N GLN A 91 -7.78 16.17 -10.72
CA GLN A 91 -7.84 15.39 -11.94
C GLN A 91 -8.47 14.02 -11.69
N ASN A 92 -8.09 13.38 -10.58
CA ASN A 92 -8.68 12.11 -10.15
C ASN A 92 -10.17 12.23 -9.82
N GLU A 93 -10.60 13.28 -9.10
CA GLU A 93 -12.03 13.53 -8.84
C GLU A 93 -12.83 13.75 -10.15
N ARG A 94 -12.29 14.51 -11.09
CA ARG A 94 -12.91 14.71 -12.41
C ARG A 94 -13.03 13.41 -13.18
N GLU A 95 -12.03 12.53 -13.10
CA GLU A 95 -12.05 11.23 -13.75
C GLU A 95 -13.12 10.31 -13.14
N ILE A 96 -13.19 10.23 -11.81
CA ILE A 96 -14.21 9.46 -11.09
C ILE A 96 -15.62 9.97 -11.42
N ASN A 97 -15.81 11.29 -11.42
CA ASN A 97 -17.09 11.90 -11.77
C ASN A 97 -17.46 11.62 -13.24
N ARG A 98 -16.51 11.69 -14.18
CA ARG A 98 -16.74 11.32 -15.59
C ARG A 98 -17.13 9.85 -15.76
N GLN A 99 -16.52 8.94 -15.01
CA GLN A 99 -16.89 7.53 -15.03
C GLN A 99 -18.31 7.31 -14.49
N THR A 100 -18.69 8.06 -13.47
CA THR A 100 -20.03 8.00 -12.86
C THR A 100 -21.09 8.59 -13.79
N ASP A 101 -20.81 9.74 -14.41
CA ASP A 101 -21.74 10.44 -15.32
C ASP A 101 -21.83 9.77 -16.70
N GLY A 102 -20.74 9.17 -17.19
CA GLY A 102 -20.68 8.44 -18.46
C GLY A 102 -21.30 7.04 -18.41
N GLY A 103 -21.68 6.56 -17.23
CA GLY A 103 -22.11 5.18 -16.95
C GLY A 103 -23.62 4.98 -16.74
N SER A 104 -24.48 5.96 -17.03
CA SER A 104 -25.95 5.81 -16.97
C SER A 104 -26.60 5.61 -18.34
N THR A 105 -26.06 4.69 -19.13
CA THR A 105 -26.88 3.88 -20.07
C THR A 105 -26.66 2.39 -19.83
N SER A 106 -26.54 1.98 -18.56
CA SER A 106 -26.70 0.56 -18.18
C SER A 106 -28.19 0.16 -18.18
N PHE A 107 -28.78 0.04 -19.38
CA PHE A 107 -29.99 -0.74 -19.61
C PHE A 107 -29.74 -2.27 -19.43
N GLY A 108 -28.50 -2.68 -19.19
CA GLY A 108 -28.10 -4.08 -19.06
C GLY A 108 -28.35 -4.69 -17.68
N VAL A 109 -27.93 -4.05 -16.58
CA VAL A 109 -27.99 -4.69 -15.26
C VAL A 109 -29.39 -4.63 -14.66
N ILE A 110 -30.08 -3.49 -14.78
CA ILE A 110 -31.50 -3.40 -14.39
C ILE A 110 -32.36 -4.28 -15.32
N GLY A 111 -32.02 -4.35 -16.62
CA GLY A 111 -32.67 -5.25 -17.57
C GLY A 111 -32.53 -6.73 -17.20
N VAL A 112 -31.36 -7.18 -16.75
CA VAL A 112 -31.13 -8.57 -16.31
C VAL A 112 -31.84 -8.88 -14.99
N VAL A 113 -31.91 -7.93 -14.05
CA VAL A 113 -32.67 -8.12 -12.80
C VAL A 113 -34.17 -8.17 -13.08
N ILE A 114 -34.71 -7.29 -13.92
CA ILE A 114 -36.12 -7.31 -14.31
C ILE A 114 -36.45 -8.57 -15.13
N LEU A 115 -35.59 -8.98 -16.06
CA LEU A 115 -35.76 -10.18 -16.87
C LEU A 115 -35.70 -11.46 -16.03
N SER A 116 -34.79 -11.54 -15.06
CA SER A 116 -34.69 -12.68 -14.14
C SER A 116 -35.90 -12.77 -13.19
N MET A 117 -36.42 -11.62 -12.71
CA MET A 117 -37.69 -11.58 -11.98
C MET A 117 -38.88 -12.05 -12.84
N ALA A 118 -38.95 -11.61 -14.10
CA ALA A 118 -40.02 -12.01 -15.02
C ALA A 118 -39.97 -13.52 -15.34
N ILE A 119 -38.77 -14.08 -15.52
CA ILE A 119 -38.57 -15.52 -15.72
C ILE A 119 -38.96 -16.30 -14.46
N GLY A 120 -38.54 -15.83 -13.26
CA GLY A 120 -38.92 -16.44 -12.00
C GLY A 120 -40.45 -16.49 -11.80
N LEU A 121 -41.14 -15.39 -12.12
CA LEU A 121 -42.61 -15.31 -12.09
C LEU A 121 -43.27 -16.23 -13.12
N ALA A 122 -42.72 -16.34 -14.32
CA ALA A 122 -43.24 -17.24 -15.35
C ALA A 122 -43.11 -18.72 -14.93
N VAL A 123 -41.96 -19.10 -14.36
CA VAL A 123 -41.74 -20.46 -13.83
C VAL A 123 -42.71 -20.77 -12.69
N LEU A 124 -42.89 -19.84 -11.75
CA LEU A 124 -43.86 -19.99 -10.65
C LEU A 124 -45.30 -20.17 -11.17
N ARG A 125 -45.70 -19.43 -12.20
CA ARG A 125 -47.03 -19.56 -12.81
C ARG A 125 -47.22 -20.91 -13.52
N VAL A 126 -46.21 -21.39 -14.24
CA VAL A 126 -46.25 -22.70 -14.92
C VAL A 126 -46.34 -23.83 -13.90
N VAL A 127 -45.55 -23.77 -12.82
CA VAL A 127 -45.61 -24.77 -11.73
C VAL A 127 -46.98 -24.75 -11.04
N GLY A 128 -47.53 -23.57 -10.75
CA GLY A 128 -48.88 -23.44 -10.17
C GLY A 128 -49.97 -24.00 -11.08
N PHE A 129 -49.89 -23.74 -12.39
CA PHE A 129 -50.82 -24.24 -13.39
C PHE A 129 -50.78 -25.77 -13.54
N LEU A 130 -49.58 -26.36 -13.54
CA LEU A 130 -49.41 -27.82 -13.61
C LEU A 130 -49.98 -28.51 -12.35
N ARG A 131 -49.77 -27.91 -11.18
CA ARG A 131 -50.32 -28.42 -9.91
C ARG A 131 -51.85 -28.36 -9.87
N GLY A 132 -52.44 -27.29 -10.40
CA GLY A 132 -53.90 -27.13 -10.51
C GLY A 132 -54.58 -28.13 -11.46
N ARG A 133 -53.83 -28.76 -12.37
CA ARG A 133 -54.34 -29.80 -13.29
C ARG A 133 -54.08 -31.24 -12.82
N GLY A 134 -53.58 -31.43 -11.60
CA GLY A 134 -53.37 -32.77 -11.04
C GLY A 134 -52.14 -33.50 -11.60
N HIS A 135 -51.24 -32.79 -12.29
CA HIS A 135 -49.97 -33.38 -12.72
C HIS A 135 -48.95 -33.32 -11.56
N THR A 136 -48.67 -34.48 -10.96
CA THR A 136 -47.60 -34.64 -9.97
C THR A 136 -46.25 -34.63 -10.66
N LEU A 137 -45.46 -33.57 -10.43
CA LEU A 137 -44.06 -33.53 -10.85
C LEU A 137 -43.24 -34.48 -9.95
N PRO A 138 -42.41 -35.39 -10.50
CA PRO A 138 -41.52 -36.21 -9.70
C PRO A 138 -40.41 -35.33 -9.11
N LEU A 139 -40.53 -34.95 -7.84
CA LEU A 139 -39.43 -34.36 -7.09
C LEU A 139 -38.40 -35.45 -6.81
N ALA A 140 -37.27 -35.39 -7.51
CA ALA A 140 -36.11 -36.22 -7.22
C ALA A 140 -35.44 -35.72 -5.93
N THR A 141 -35.82 -36.30 -4.79
CA THR A 141 -35.06 -36.22 -3.54
C THR A 141 -33.88 -37.19 -3.63
N GLY A 142 -32.72 -36.69 -4.07
CA GLY A 142 -31.50 -37.48 -4.22
C GLY A 142 -30.74 -37.66 -2.90
N ASN A 143 -30.84 -38.86 -2.32
CA ASN A 143 -29.94 -39.34 -1.26
C ASN A 143 -28.53 -39.56 -1.82
N LEU A 144 -27.53 -39.04 -1.09
CA LEU A 144 -26.12 -39.36 -1.23
C LEU A 144 -25.86 -40.79 -0.74
N ALA A 145 -25.68 -41.75 -1.66
CA ALA A 145 -25.02 -43.02 -1.36
C ALA A 145 -24.49 -43.71 -2.61
N SER A 146 -23.22 -44.11 -2.53
CA SER A 146 -22.57 -45.25 -3.19
C SER A 146 -22.49 -45.28 -4.72
N GLY A 147 -21.25 -45.41 -5.19
CA GLY A 147 -20.90 -45.47 -6.61
C GLY A 147 -21.42 -46.70 -7.34
N LYS A 148 -21.69 -46.47 -8.64
CA LYS A 148 -21.40 -47.37 -9.75
C LYS A 148 -21.67 -46.60 -11.03
N GLU A 149 -20.64 -46.49 -11.85
CA GLU A 149 -20.72 -45.92 -13.19
C GLU A 149 -21.82 -46.59 -14.02
N LYS A 150 -22.78 -45.80 -14.49
CA LYS A 150 -23.56 -46.06 -15.71
C LYS A 150 -23.83 -44.74 -16.44
N PRO A 151 -23.79 -44.73 -17.79
CA PRO A 151 -23.88 -43.52 -18.58
C PRO A 151 -25.33 -43.10 -18.73
N PHE A 152 -25.72 -41.99 -18.10
CA PHE A 152 -26.99 -41.32 -18.39
C PHE A 152 -26.79 -40.27 -19.46
N GLY A 153 -27.45 -40.50 -20.59
CA GLY A 153 -27.51 -39.57 -21.71
C GLY A 153 -28.42 -38.37 -21.47
N ARG A 154 -28.12 -37.35 -22.27
CA ARG A 154 -29.08 -36.52 -23.03
C ARG A 154 -29.99 -35.48 -22.34
N ALA A 155 -29.79 -35.14 -21.07
CA ALA A 155 -30.46 -33.97 -20.47
C ALA A 155 -29.54 -32.76 -20.16
N GLY A 156 -28.21 -32.89 -20.33
CA GLY A 156 -27.23 -31.85 -19.96
C GLY A 156 -26.85 -30.82 -21.05
N ASN A 157 -27.40 -30.92 -22.26
CA ASN A 157 -26.94 -30.10 -23.40
C ASN A 157 -27.75 -28.82 -23.65
N LEU A 158 -28.81 -28.54 -22.87
CA LEU A 158 -29.65 -27.35 -23.05
C LEU A 158 -29.18 -26.12 -22.25
N LEU A 159 -28.33 -26.31 -21.23
CA LEU A 159 -27.83 -25.20 -20.39
C LEU A 159 -26.37 -24.82 -20.67
N ARG A 160 -25.67 -25.59 -21.51
CA ARG A 160 -24.28 -25.31 -21.89
C ARG A 160 -24.12 -24.01 -22.72
N PRO A 161 -24.99 -23.63 -23.67
CA PRO A 161 -24.77 -22.41 -24.47
C PRO A 161 -25.04 -21.10 -23.71
N LEU A 162 -25.72 -21.13 -22.56
CA LEU A 162 -25.99 -19.94 -21.74
C LEU A 162 -24.84 -19.59 -20.77
N LEU A 163 -23.98 -20.57 -20.45
CA LEU A 163 -22.80 -20.35 -19.60
C LEU A 163 -21.54 -20.00 -20.42
N THR A 164 -21.44 -20.44 -21.67
CA THR A 164 -20.33 -20.02 -22.55
C THR A 164 -20.49 -18.60 -23.10
N SER A 165 -21.72 -18.06 -23.24
CA SER A 165 -21.92 -16.70 -23.77
C SER A 165 -21.53 -15.57 -22.79
N MET A 166 -21.34 -15.85 -21.50
CA MET A 166 -20.83 -14.88 -20.53
C MET A 166 -19.30 -14.89 -20.42
N ILE A 167 -18.65 -15.98 -20.83
CA ILE A 167 -17.18 -16.10 -20.80
C ILE A 167 -16.55 -15.47 -22.05
N ASP A 168 -17.22 -15.51 -23.20
CA ASP A 168 -16.74 -14.86 -24.43
C ASP A 168 -16.97 -13.33 -24.46
N GLY A 169 -17.83 -12.79 -23.59
CA GLY A 169 -18.06 -11.34 -23.47
C GLY A 169 -16.89 -10.56 -22.83
N ALA A 170 -16.04 -11.24 -22.06
CA ALA A 170 -14.86 -10.65 -21.44
C ALA A 170 -13.59 -10.71 -22.32
N ALA A 171 -13.59 -11.54 -23.37
CA ALA A 171 -12.45 -11.71 -24.27
C ALA A 171 -12.44 -10.76 -25.50
N VAL A 172 -13.46 -9.89 -25.63
CA VAL A 172 -13.65 -9.02 -26.81
C VAL A 172 -13.18 -7.56 -26.58
N LEU A 173 -12.67 -7.22 -25.38
CA LEU A 173 -12.17 -5.86 -25.09
C LEU A 173 -10.64 -5.70 -25.12
N GLU A 174 -9.88 -6.75 -25.42
CA GLU A 174 -8.41 -6.69 -25.48
C GLU A 174 -7.88 -6.99 -26.88
N LYS A 175 -8.34 -6.22 -27.87
CA LYS A 175 -7.77 -6.29 -29.23
C LYS A 175 -7.86 -4.95 -29.95
N ARG A 176 -6.94 -4.04 -29.62
CA ARG A 176 -6.42 -2.98 -30.52
C ARG A 176 -5.34 -2.17 -29.83
N SER A 177 -4.08 -2.54 -30.05
CA SER A 177 -2.99 -1.58 -30.20
C SER A 177 -1.90 -2.23 -31.03
N ASP A 178 -2.07 -2.14 -32.35
CA ASP A 178 -1.00 -2.42 -33.31
C ASP A 178 -0.04 -1.24 -33.30
N VAL A 179 1.15 -1.42 -32.72
CA VAL A 179 2.29 -0.52 -32.92
C VAL A 179 3.33 -1.29 -33.75
N PRO A 180 3.76 -0.78 -34.91
CA PRO A 180 4.64 -1.51 -35.80
C PRO A 180 6.06 -1.63 -35.24
N ALA A 181 6.57 -2.86 -35.31
CA ALA A 181 7.95 -3.23 -35.04
C ALA A 181 8.88 -2.64 -36.12
N ALA A 182 9.57 -1.56 -35.79
CA ALA A 182 10.73 -1.08 -36.55
C ALA A 182 11.76 -0.47 -35.57
N GLY A 183 12.95 -1.08 -35.47
CA GLY A 183 14.08 -0.47 -34.76
C GLY A 183 14.80 -1.33 -33.71
N ARG A 184 14.97 -2.64 -33.93
CA ARG A 184 15.98 -3.45 -33.20
C ARG A 184 16.99 -4.02 -34.19
N LYS A 185 17.94 -3.18 -34.59
CA LYS A 185 19.26 -3.60 -35.08
C LYS A 185 20.26 -2.53 -34.65
N MET A 186 21.43 -2.97 -34.20
CA MET A 186 22.65 -2.18 -33.96
C MET A 186 22.93 -1.75 -32.51
N VAL A 187 23.12 -2.72 -31.60
CA VAL A 187 24.14 -2.65 -30.53
C VAL A 187 24.60 -4.07 -30.21
N ASP A 188 25.34 -4.71 -31.12
CA ASP A 188 26.01 -6.01 -30.85
C ASP A 188 27.45 -6.03 -31.41
N SER A 189 28.04 -4.86 -31.56
CA SER A 189 29.38 -4.73 -32.12
C SER A 189 30.08 -3.55 -31.46
N ILE A 190 30.70 -3.80 -30.31
CA ILE A 190 31.98 -3.26 -29.79
C ILE A 190 32.10 -3.80 -28.35
N VAL A 191 32.61 -5.02 -28.19
CA VAL A 191 33.59 -5.43 -27.15
C VAL A 191 34.23 -6.72 -27.66
N GLN A 192 35.16 -6.57 -28.60
CA GLN A 192 36.04 -7.65 -29.01
C GLN A 192 37.45 -7.09 -28.99
N ARG A 193 38.16 -7.26 -27.86
CA ARG A 193 39.62 -7.36 -27.82
C ARG A 193 40.13 -7.69 -26.42
N VAL A 194 41.15 -8.56 -26.43
CA VAL A 194 42.04 -9.02 -25.36
C VAL A 194 41.47 -10.11 -24.45
N ASN A 195 41.73 -11.34 -24.88
CA ASN A 195 41.59 -12.55 -24.09
C ASN A 195 43.01 -13.10 -23.83
N PRO A 196 43.60 -12.94 -22.62
CA PRO A 196 44.72 -13.75 -22.20
C PRO A 196 44.24 -14.86 -21.26
N ARG A 197 44.49 -16.09 -21.71
CA ARG A 197 44.56 -17.37 -21.00
C ARG A 197 44.60 -17.28 -19.45
N PRO A 198 43.65 -17.89 -18.71
CA PRO A 198 43.75 -18.00 -17.26
C PRO A 198 44.90 -18.93 -16.86
N GLN A 199 45.87 -18.40 -16.12
CA GLN A 199 46.78 -19.20 -15.30
C GLN A 199 46.04 -19.66 -14.05
N ALA A 200 46.28 -20.90 -13.62
CA ALA A 200 45.68 -21.45 -12.40
C ALA A 200 46.06 -20.60 -11.17
N PRO A 201 45.10 -20.27 -10.29
CA PRO A 201 45.42 -19.53 -9.07
C PRO A 201 46.23 -20.41 -8.10
N PRO A 202 47.22 -19.84 -7.39
CA PRO A 202 47.86 -20.51 -6.27
C PRO A 202 46.83 -20.76 -5.16
N ARG A 203 46.94 -21.92 -4.49
CA ARG A 203 46.20 -22.25 -3.26
C ARG A 203 46.39 -21.12 -2.25
N MET A 204 45.38 -20.27 -2.08
CA MET A 204 45.26 -19.37 -0.95
C MET A 204 44.53 -20.09 0.18
N ALA A 205 44.98 -19.78 1.39
CA ALA A 205 44.53 -20.32 2.66
C ALA A 205 43.01 -20.21 2.85
N ASP A 206 42.48 -21.10 3.71
CA ASP A 206 41.07 -21.16 4.08
C ASP A 206 40.50 -19.76 4.39
N PRO A 207 39.29 -19.45 3.90
CA PRO A 207 38.64 -18.18 4.21
C PRO A 207 38.37 -18.10 5.71
N PRO A 208 38.60 -16.94 6.36
CA PRO A 208 38.11 -16.72 7.71
C PRO A 208 36.59 -16.88 7.71
N ALA A 209 36.07 -17.54 8.74
CA ALA A 209 34.63 -17.71 8.95
C ALA A 209 33.90 -16.37 8.74
N PRO A 210 32.69 -16.37 8.12
CA PRO A 210 31.94 -15.14 7.93
C PRO A 210 31.78 -14.46 9.27
N ALA A 211 32.29 -13.23 9.37
CA ALA A 211 32.04 -12.38 10.51
C ALA A 211 30.52 -12.31 10.67
N GLN A 212 29.99 -12.95 11.72
CA GLN A 212 28.66 -12.63 12.20
C GLN A 212 28.69 -11.14 12.47
N GLU A 213 28.02 -10.38 11.62
CA GLU A 213 27.70 -8.98 11.83
C GLU A 213 26.80 -8.93 13.06
N ARG A 214 27.43 -8.95 14.24
CA ARG A 214 26.79 -8.62 15.50
C ARG A 214 26.50 -7.14 15.41
N THR A 215 25.33 -6.81 14.87
CA THR A 215 24.69 -5.53 15.11
C THR A 215 24.69 -5.36 16.62
N ALA A 216 25.48 -4.40 17.12
CA ALA A 216 25.48 -4.06 18.52
C ALA A 216 24.03 -3.73 18.89
N VAL A 217 23.40 -4.58 19.70
CA VAL A 217 22.05 -4.34 20.21
C VAL A 217 22.13 -3.02 20.97
N PRO A 218 21.49 -1.93 20.49
CA PRO A 218 21.53 -0.66 21.19
C PRO A 218 20.96 -0.87 22.59
N GLU A 219 21.55 -0.21 23.59
CA GLU A 219 21.01 -0.16 24.94
C GLU A 219 19.50 0.10 24.89
N ARG A 220 18.76 -0.67 25.68
CA ARG A 220 17.29 -0.77 25.71
C ARG A 220 16.66 0.62 25.88
N ARG A 221 16.40 1.30 24.76
CA ARG A 221 15.68 2.58 24.75
C ARG A 221 14.30 2.34 25.35
N SER A 222 13.87 3.19 26.27
CA SER A 222 12.50 3.13 26.78
C SER A 222 11.56 3.64 25.68
N PHE A 223 10.74 2.76 25.15
CA PHE A 223 9.71 3.13 24.18
C PHE A 223 8.52 3.75 24.92
N ALA A 224 8.10 4.93 24.45
CA ALA A 224 7.06 5.73 25.11
C ALA A 224 5.65 5.41 24.57
N ASP A 225 5.57 4.89 23.36
CA ASP A 225 4.31 4.62 22.67
C ASP A 225 4.40 3.33 21.84
N THR A 226 3.27 2.63 21.71
CA THR A 226 3.17 1.39 20.95
C THR A 226 1.81 1.29 20.28
N PHE A 227 1.79 0.99 18.99
CA PHE A 227 0.57 0.74 18.24
C PHE A 227 0.71 -0.46 17.31
N THR A 228 -0.41 -1.00 16.84
CA THR A 228 -0.44 -2.19 15.98
C THR A 228 -1.32 -1.92 14.77
N ILE A 229 -0.78 -2.25 13.60
CA ILE A 229 -1.47 -2.20 12.31
C ILE A 229 -1.81 -3.62 11.89
N HIS A 230 -3.05 -3.80 11.44
CA HIS A 230 -3.53 -5.04 10.85
C HIS A 230 -3.90 -4.79 9.39
N TYR A 231 -3.04 -5.20 8.47
CA TYR A 231 -3.31 -5.17 7.05
C TYR A 231 -3.89 -6.52 6.61
N ASP A 232 -4.98 -6.48 5.85
CA ASP A 232 -5.65 -7.64 5.27
C ASP A 232 -6.23 -7.22 3.91
N ILE A 233 -5.70 -7.80 2.84
CA ILE A 233 -6.06 -7.47 1.44
C ILE A 233 -7.54 -7.77 1.15
N ASP A 234 -8.11 -8.78 1.82
CA ASP A 234 -9.46 -9.26 1.56
C ASP A 234 -10.52 -8.46 2.32
N ARG A 235 -10.11 -7.69 3.34
CA ARG A 235 -11.02 -6.94 4.21
C ARG A 235 -11.21 -5.47 3.82
N ASP A 236 -10.70 -5.07 2.65
CA ASP A 236 -10.79 -3.69 2.19
C ASP A 236 -10.14 -2.70 3.19
N ASN A 237 -9.22 -3.19 4.04
CA ASN A 237 -8.55 -2.36 5.03
C ASN A 237 -7.59 -1.39 4.31
N ASP A 238 -7.59 -0.15 4.76
CA ASP A 238 -6.78 0.92 4.18
C ASP A 238 -5.29 0.52 4.15
N VAL A 239 -4.71 0.70 2.97
CA VAL A 239 -3.38 0.22 2.57
C VAL A 239 -2.27 1.09 3.17
N ASP A 240 -2.62 2.30 3.58
CA ASP A 240 -1.73 3.33 4.08
C ASP A 240 -2.15 3.76 5.49
N PHE A 241 -1.23 3.65 6.44
CA PHE A 241 -1.48 4.01 7.83
C PHE A 241 -0.49 5.07 8.30
N MET A 242 -0.98 6.03 9.07
CA MET A 242 -0.17 7.08 9.69
C MET A 242 -0.45 7.18 11.18
N HIS A 243 0.61 7.38 11.96
CA HIS A 243 0.54 7.63 13.40
C HIS A 243 1.34 8.88 13.76
N ALA A 244 0.68 9.78 14.48
CA ALA A 244 1.31 10.99 15.01
C ALA A 244 2.25 10.62 16.16
N ILE A 245 3.50 11.07 16.06
CA ILE A 245 4.47 10.93 17.13
C ILE A 245 4.37 12.17 18.00
N LEU A 246 3.89 11.98 19.22
CA LEU A 246 3.69 13.07 20.19
C LEU A 246 4.88 13.15 21.15
N GLY A 247 5.28 14.38 21.46
CA GLY A 247 6.25 14.69 22.49
C GLY A 247 5.63 14.73 23.89
N PRO A 248 6.46 14.95 24.92
CA PRO A 248 6.01 14.90 26.31
C PRO A 248 4.91 15.90 26.69
N ASN A 249 4.80 17.03 25.97
CA ASN A 249 3.77 18.05 26.23
C ASN A 249 2.58 17.91 25.27
N GLY A 250 2.50 16.82 24.51
CA GLY A 250 1.46 16.58 23.51
C GLY A 250 1.71 17.28 22.17
N GLU A 251 2.85 17.96 22.01
CA GLU A 251 3.24 18.53 20.72
C GLU A 251 3.52 17.42 19.69
N ARG A 252 3.18 17.64 18.42
CA ARG A 252 3.52 16.70 17.34
C ARG A 252 5.01 16.85 17.00
N GLN A 253 5.81 15.81 17.24
CA GLN A 253 7.23 15.78 16.90
C GLN A 253 7.50 15.24 15.49
N GLY A 254 6.62 14.35 15.03
CA GLY A 254 6.74 13.71 13.73
C GLY A 254 5.54 12.87 13.34
N LEU A 255 5.69 12.15 12.25
CA LEU A 255 4.77 11.11 11.79
C LEU A 255 5.56 9.84 11.50
N CYS A 256 4.94 8.70 11.72
CA CYS A 256 5.42 7.43 11.18
C CYS A 256 4.27 6.69 10.54
N GLY A 257 4.61 5.71 9.71
CA GLY A 257 3.59 4.96 9.04
C GLY A 257 4.11 3.78 8.24
N LEU A 258 3.14 3.12 7.65
CA LEU A 258 3.32 2.06 6.67
C LEU A 258 2.62 2.51 5.40
N SER A 259 3.28 2.37 4.27
CA SER A 259 2.65 2.49 2.95
C SER A 259 3.02 1.30 2.08
N MET A 260 2.31 1.09 0.97
CA MET A 260 2.63 -0.03 0.06
C MET A 260 3.27 0.43 -1.24
N THR A 261 3.95 -0.51 -1.90
CA THR A 261 4.54 -0.28 -3.23
C THR A 261 3.47 0.01 -4.28
N GLU A 262 3.90 0.20 -5.54
CA GLU A 262 2.98 -0.04 -6.65
C GLU A 262 2.37 -1.45 -6.59
N SER A 263 1.13 -1.57 -7.08
CA SER A 263 0.47 -2.87 -7.25
C SER A 263 1.13 -3.66 -8.38
N CYS A 264 1.25 -4.97 -8.19
CA CYS A 264 1.85 -5.89 -9.17
C CYS A 264 1.05 -5.96 -10.47
N ASP A 265 -0.27 -5.89 -10.39
CA ASP A 265 -1.22 -6.17 -11.47
C ASP A 265 -2.40 -5.18 -11.52
N GLY A 266 -2.33 -4.10 -10.75
CA GLY A 266 -3.42 -3.13 -10.63
C GLY A 266 -4.55 -3.56 -9.68
N THR A 267 -4.50 -4.77 -9.09
CA THR A 267 -5.57 -5.31 -8.22
C THR A 267 -5.25 -5.28 -6.73
N ARG A 268 -4.64 -4.18 -6.25
CA ARG A 268 -4.21 -3.99 -4.84
C ARG A 268 -3.30 -5.10 -4.27
N ARG A 269 -2.57 -5.82 -5.13
CA ARG A 269 -1.59 -6.83 -4.71
C ARG A 269 -0.21 -6.21 -4.65
N TYR A 270 0.36 -6.11 -3.46
CA TYR A 270 1.61 -5.42 -3.23
C TYR A 270 2.74 -6.39 -2.89
N TYR A 271 3.88 -6.25 -3.57
CA TYR A 271 5.07 -7.05 -3.31
C TYR A 271 5.99 -6.43 -2.25
N GLY A 272 5.71 -5.18 -1.84
CA GLY A 272 6.51 -4.44 -0.88
C GLY A 272 5.70 -3.49 0.00
N LEU A 273 6.25 -3.21 1.16
CA LEU A 273 5.82 -2.23 2.14
C LEU A 273 6.93 -1.20 2.33
N THR A 274 6.57 0.07 2.51
CA THR A 274 7.47 1.12 2.96
C THR A 274 7.16 1.44 4.41
N ILE A 275 8.15 1.31 5.27
CA ILE A 275 8.11 1.85 6.63
C ILE A 275 8.77 3.21 6.58
N TRP A 276 8.16 4.22 7.19
CA TRP A 276 8.72 5.56 7.16
C TRP A 276 8.52 6.30 8.48
N VAL A 277 9.44 7.22 8.74
CA VAL A 277 9.38 8.18 9.85
C VAL A 277 9.80 9.54 9.32
N GLN A 278 9.00 10.57 9.66
CA GLN A 278 9.32 11.95 9.38
C GLN A 278 9.38 12.76 10.67
N GLN A 279 10.43 13.55 10.81
CA GLN A 279 10.57 14.57 11.84
C GLN A 279 10.23 15.94 11.26
N TYR A 280 9.35 16.69 11.93
CA TYR A 280 8.88 17.97 11.39
C TYR A 280 9.88 19.11 11.51
N ARG A 281 10.69 19.14 12.56
CA ARG A 281 11.61 20.26 12.85
C ARG A 281 12.62 20.51 11.74
N ASP A 282 13.17 19.43 11.19
CA ASP A 282 14.27 19.45 10.23
C ASP A 282 13.89 18.78 8.90
N ASP A 283 12.60 18.49 8.71
CA ASP A 283 12.05 17.84 7.51
C ASP A 283 12.77 16.54 7.12
N GLN A 284 13.33 15.84 8.11
CA GLN A 284 14.03 14.58 7.88
C GLN A 284 13.00 13.47 7.66
N LEU A 285 13.11 12.77 6.53
CA LEU A 285 12.29 11.62 6.18
C LEU A 285 13.19 10.42 5.91
N THR A 286 13.08 9.40 6.75
CA THR A 286 13.77 8.12 6.60
C THR A 286 12.77 7.04 6.22
N THR A 287 13.12 6.22 5.23
CA THR A 287 12.26 5.16 4.70
C THR A 287 13.03 3.84 4.59
N VAL A 288 12.36 2.72 4.84
CA VAL A 288 12.88 1.36 4.65
C VAL A 288 11.84 0.54 3.90
N GLY A 289 12.28 -0.19 2.87
CA GLY A 289 11.43 -1.13 2.15
C GLY A 289 11.45 -2.52 2.78
N VAL A 290 10.29 -3.17 2.85
CA VAL A 290 10.15 -4.59 3.21
C VAL A 290 9.47 -5.30 2.04
N ILE A 291 10.10 -6.32 1.48
CA ILE A 291 9.60 -7.02 0.27
C ILE A 291 9.33 -8.49 0.53
N THR A 292 8.41 -9.10 -0.22
CA THR A 292 8.22 -10.55 -0.14
C THR A 292 9.50 -11.31 -0.57
N PRO A 293 9.77 -12.51 -0.04
CA PRO A 293 10.98 -13.28 -0.39
C PRO A 293 11.16 -13.60 -1.87
N SER A 294 10.09 -13.68 -2.66
CA SER A 294 10.18 -13.93 -4.09
C SER A 294 10.31 -12.66 -4.93
N ALA A 295 9.94 -11.49 -4.40
CA ALA A 295 10.00 -10.23 -5.11
C ALA A 295 11.44 -9.89 -5.52
N ASP A 296 12.41 -10.12 -4.63
CA ASP A 296 13.83 -9.86 -4.89
C ASP A 296 14.33 -10.54 -6.17
N ARG A 297 13.86 -11.77 -6.45
CA ARG A 297 14.26 -12.52 -7.64
C ARG A 297 13.46 -12.17 -8.89
N ARG A 298 12.17 -11.84 -8.73
CA ARG A 298 11.22 -11.73 -9.86
C ARG A 298 11.06 -10.30 -10.37
N VAL A 299 11.24 -9.31 -9.51
CA VAL A 299 11.02 -7.88 -9.81
C VAL A 299 12.17 -6.99 -9.32
N SER A 300 13.40 -7.51 -9.29
CA SER A 300 14.62 -6.79 -8.86
C SER A 300 14.79 -5.41 -9.50
N ALA A 301 14.52 -5.29 -10.81
CA ALA A 301 14.60 -4.02 -11.52
C ALA A 301 13.56 -2.99 -11.01
N LYS A 302 12.34 -3.45 -10.71
CA LYS A 302 11.30 -2.60 -10.12
C LYS A 302 11.66 -2.20 -8.69
N ILE A 303 12.17 -3.13 -7.89
CA ILE A 303 12.65 -2.85 -6.52
C ILE A 303 13.78 -1.81 -6.54
N THR A 304 14.71 -1.93 -7.48
CA THR A 304 15.83 -0.97 -7.63
C THR A 304 15.32 0.42 -7.98
N ASN A 305 14.32 0.53 -8.85
CA ASN A 305 13.71 1.81 -9.19
C ASN A 305 12.93 2.37 -8.01
N TRP A 306 12.08 1.56 -7.36
CA TRP A 306 11.36 1.95 -6.16
C TRP A 306 12.29 2.43 -5.04
N GLN A 307 13.40 1.73 -4.80
CA GLN A 307 14.43 2.15 -3.84
C GLN A 307 15.01 3.52 -4.18
N ARG A 308 15.29 3.79 -5.45
CA ARG A 308 15.79 5.08 -5.91
C ARG A 308 14.74 6.18 -5.77
N ASP A 309 13.54 5.94 -6.26
CA ASP A 309 12.46 6.92 -6.35
C ASP A 309 11.95 7.33 -4.96
N MET A 310 11.87 6.36 -4.03
CA MET A 310 11.48 6.60 -2.64
C MET A 310 12.65 6.98 -1.73
N SER A 311 13.88 6.97 -2.25
CA SER A 311 15.11 7.16 -1.48
C SER A 311 15.17 6.23 -0.26
N LEU A 312 14.84 4.95 -0.46
CA LEU A 312 14.84 3.96 0.63
C LEU A 312 16.27 3.76 1.13
N SER A 313 16.45 3.91 2.43
CA SER A 313 17.73 3.67 3.09
C SER A 313 18.19 2.22 2.94
N SER A 314 17.24 1.29 2.95
CA SER A 314 17.48 -0.14 2.72
C SER A 314 16.20 -0.82 2.21
N VAL A 315 16.37 -2.00 1.63
CA VAL A 315 15.28 -2.92 1.27
C VAL A 315 15.59 -4.27 1.88
N ILE A 316 14.66 -4.81 2.65
CA ILE A 316 14.82 -6.02 3.47
C ILE A 316 13.77 -7.05 3.06
N SER A 317 14.13 -8.33 3.04
CA SER A 317 13.17 -9.39 2.76
C SER A 317 12.33 -9.74 3.99
N ALA A 318 11.02 -9.85 3.80
CA ALA A 318 10.05 -10.18 4.83
C ALA A 318 10.20 -11.62 5.32
N HIS A 319 10.20 -11.80 6.63
CA HIS A 319 10.08 -13.09 7.30
C HIS A 319 9.39 -12.89 8.65
N ASP A 320 8.76 -13.93 9.20
CA ASP A 320 8.13 -13.81 10.51
C ASP A 320 9.15 -13.40 11.58
N GLY A 321 8.73 -12.48 12.46
CA GLY A 321 9.59 -11.91 13.49
C GLY A 321 10.61 -10.90 12.95
N LEU A 322 10.50 -10.44 11.70
CA LEU A 322 11.32 -9.35 11.18
C LEU A 322 11.14 -8.10 12.05
N GLU A 323 12.27 -7.53 12.46
CA GLU A 323 12.32 -6.28 13.22
C GLU A 323 13.09 -5.25 12.39
N VAL A 324 12.44 -4.12 12.09
CA VAL A 324 13.01 -3.05 11.28
C VAL A 324 13.09 -1.79 12.11
N GLN A 325 14.30 -1.26 12.24
CA GLN A 325 14.52 0.03 12.87
C GLN A 325 14.57 1.12 11.81
N VAL A 326 13.79 2.19 12.02
CA VAL A 326 13.83 3.39 11.18
C VAL A 326 14.00 4.59 12.10
N ALA A 327 14.93 5.49 11.79
CA ALA A 327 15.21 6.62 12.66
C ALA A 327 15.55 7.90 11.87
N THR A 328 15.21 9.03 12.48
CA THR A 328 15.80 10.34 12.26
C THR A 328 16.78 10.65 13.41
N ASP A 329 17.30 11.87 13.47
CA ASP A 329 18.18 12.28 14.56
C ASP A 329 17.48 12.24 15.93
N ASP A 330 16.20 12.63 16.02
CA ASP A 330 15.47 12.71 17.29
C ASP A 330 14.40 11.62 17.51
N ILE A 331 14.01 10.92 16.46
CA ILE A 331 12.91 9.96 16.50
C ILE A 331 13.42 8.61 16.02
N ALA A 332 13.19 7.55 16.80
CA ALA A 332 13.41 6.19 16.34
C ALA A 332 12.13 5.37 16.50
N ILE A 333 11.81 4.60 15.48
CA ILE A 333 10.75 3.60 15.51
C ILE A 333 11.34 2.22 15.30
N VAL A 334 10.75 1.24 15.96
CA VAL A 334 11.02 -0.17 15.75
C VAL A 334 9.71 -0.83 15.31
N ALA A 335 9.67 -1.29 14.07
CA ALA A 335 8.55 -2.02 13.50
C ALA A 335 8.84 -3.52 13.58
N ARG A 336 8.03 -4.23 14.37
CA ARG A 336 8.05 -5.70 14.47
C ARG A 336 6.92 -6.28 13.64
N PHE A 337 7.29 -7.14 12.71
CA PHE A 337 6.34 -7.83 11.84
C PHE A 337 6.06 -9.24 12.33
N GLY A 338 4.79 -9.55 12.45
CA GLY A 338 4.30 -10.89 12.73
C GLY A 338 3.26 -11.32 11.71
N ASN A 339 3.14 -12.63 11.53
CA ASN A 339 2.10 -13.27 10.73
C ASN A 339 2.03 -12.71 9.30
N PHE A 340 3.13 -12.78 8.57
CA PHE A 340 3.09 -12.51 7.14
C PHE A 340 2.27 -13.62 6.45
N ALA A 341 1.07 -13.30 6.00
CA ALA A 341 0.43 -14.14 4.99
C ALA A 341 0.90 -13.65 3.63
N ILE A 342 1.64 -14.52 2.96
CA ILE A 342 2.15 -14.30 1.62
C ILE A 342 1.44 -15.30 0.74
N ASP A 343 0.62 -14.80 -0.19
CA ASP A 343 -0.08 -15.66 -1.13
C ASP A 343 0.81 -15.88 -2.36
N PRO A 344 1.24 -17.12 -2.62
CA PRO A 344 1.95 -17.44 -3.85
C PRO A 344 0.96 -17.38 -5.03
N ASP A 345 0.90 -16.25 -5.72
CA ASP A 345 0.14 -16.19 -6.97
C ASP A 345 0.86 -16.97 -8.09
N LYS A 346 0.17 -17.10 -9.23
CA LYS A 346 0.61 -17.65 -10.51
C LYS A 346 2.11 -17.50 -10.74
N THR A 347 2.69 -18.50 -11.41
CA THR A 347 4.13 -18.63 -11.71
C THR A 347 4.81 -17.40 -12.35
N TRP A 348 4.07 -16.44 -12.89
CA TRP A 348 4.55 -15.24 -13.54
C TRP A 348 4.50 -13.96 -12.67
N MET A 349 3.91 -13.98 -11.48
CA MET A 349 3.87 -12.85 -10.54
C MET A 349 4.84 -13.07 -9.37
N PRO A 350 5.38 -12.00 -8.74
CA PRO A 350 5.95 -12.13 -7.41
C PRO A 350 4.84 -12.47 -6.40
N ASP A 351 5.21 -13.14 -5.31
CA ASP A 351 4.29 -13.32 -4.21
C ASP A 351 3.95 -11.93 -3.63
N TYR A 352 2.73 -11.77 -3.14
CA TYR A 352 2.25 -10.51 -2.57
C TYR A 352 1.84 -10.71 -1.11
N PHE A 353 1.83 -9.61 -0.36
CA PHE A 353 1.29 -9.60 1.00
C PHE A 353 -0.23 -9.71 0.94
N SER A 354 -0.80 -10.79 1.48
CA SER A 354 -2.25 -10.92 1.68
C SER A 354 -2.67 -10.45 3.07
N SER A 355 -1.84 -10.64 4.09
CA SER A 355 -2.03 -10.00 5.40
C SER A 355 -0.71 -9.73 6.12
N VAL A 356 -0.68 -8.66 6.91
CA VAL A 356 0.50 -8.28 7.71
C VAL A 356 0.04 -7.72 9.05
N ILE A 357 0.67 -8.18 10.14
CA ILE A 357 0.54 -7.54 11.45
C ILE A 357 1.87 -6.84 11.75
N ALA A 358 1.84 -5.53 11.92
CA ALA A 358 3.02 -4.73 12.25
C ALA A 358 2.80 -3.99 13.56
N THR A 359 3.66 -4.24 14.55
CA THR A 359 3.68 -3.53 15.82
C THR A 359 4.80 -2.51 15.81
N PHE A 360 4.48 -1.26 16.09
CA PHE A 360 5.43 -0.16 16.09
C PHE A 360 5.69 0.28 17.53
N GLU A 361 6.96 0.34 17.91
CA GLU A 361 7.41 0.90 19.18
C GLU A 361 8.16 2.21 18.89
N ILE A 362 7.74 3.32 19.51
CA ILE A 362 8.32 4.64 19.28
C ILE A 362 9.21 5.03 20.45
N ALA A 363 10.49 5.27 20.17
CA ALA A 363 11.46 5.82 21.09
C ALA A 363 11.72 7.29 20.72
N SER A 364 11.27 8.21 21.57
CA SER A 364 11.67 9.61 21.48
C SER A 364 13.00 9.83 22.21
N SER A 365 13.87 10.67 21.63
CA SER A 365 15.23 10.96 22.13
C SER A 365 15.30 11.52 23.57
N HIS A 366 14.15 11.88 24.16
CA HIS A 366 14.06 12.41 25.52
C HIS A 366 14.43 11.38 26.62
N SER A 367 14.63 10.11 26.26
CA SER A 367 15.06 9.05 27.19
C SER A 367 16.59 8.90 27.32
N VAL A 368 17.41 9.60 26.53
CA VAL A 368 18.87 9.35 26.43
C VAL A 368 19.74 10.30 27.27
N HIS A 369 19.16 11.37 27.84
CA HIS A 369 19.90 12.37 28.63
C HIS A 369 19.45 12.50 30.10
N ARG A 370 18.88 11.45 30.69
CA ARG A 370 18.59 11.42 32.13
C ARG A 370 19.60 10.60 32.92
#